data_AF-A0A962G2X1-F1
#
_entry.id   AF-A0A962G2X1-F1
#
_cell.length_a   1.000
_cell.length_b   1.000
_cell.length_c   1.000
_cell.angle_alpha   90.00
_cell.angle_beta   90.00
_cell.angle_gamma   90.00
#
_symmetry.space_group_name_H-M   'P 1'
#
loop_
_entity.id
_entity.type
_entity.pdbx_description
1 polymer ?
#
loop_
_entity_poly.entity_id
_entity_poly.type
_entity_poly.pdbx_seq_one_letter_code
_entity_poly.pdbx_strand_id
1 'polypeptide(L)' 'MALDIAVVMDPIQSIKPNKDSSLAMLLEAQRRGHRLHYLLPGSLGLEGS' A
#
# COMPACT_ATOMS: atom_id res chain seq x y z
N MET A 1 12.94 13.57 -0.56
CA MET A 1 11.61 14.08 -0.94
C MET A 1 10.59 13.00 -0.60
N ALA A 2 9.53 13.34 0.13
CA ALA A 2 8.47 12.38 0.48
C ALA A 2 7.54 12.17 -0.73
N LEU A 3 6.95 10.97 -0.82
CA LEU A 3 6.01 10.59 -1.88
C LEU A 3 4.72 10.14 -1.20
N ASP A 4 3.59 10.38 -1.85
CA ASP A 4 2.31 9.76 -1.52
C ASP A 4 2.15 8.50 -2.37
N ILE A 5 2.08 7.35 -1.70
CA ILE A 5 2.06 6.03 -2.34
C ILE A 5 0.73 5.36 -2.02
N ALA A 6 -0.07 5.11 -3.04
CA ALA A 6 -1.26 4.27 -2.93
C ALA A 6 -0.92 2.81 -3.26
N VAL A 7 -1.32 1.89 -2.37
CA VAL A 7 -1.13 0.46 -2.55
C VAL A 7 -2.47 -0.25 -2.46
N VAL A 8 -2.81 -0.94 -3.54
CA VAL A 8 -3.96 -1.85 -3.59
C VAL A 8 -3.46 -3.26 -3.31
N MET A 9 -3.93 -3.87 -2.24
CA MET A 9 -3.57 -5.25 -1.90
C MET A 9 -4.65 -5.91 -1.05
N ASP A 10 -4.55 -7.24 -0.90
CA ASP A 10 -5.46 -8.03 -0.07
C ASP A 10 -5.58 -7.48 1.38
N PRO A 11 -6.66 -7.82 2.11
CA PRO A 11 -6.86 -7.44 3.51
C PRO A 11 -5.60 -7.62 4.34
N ILE A 12 -5.13 -6.56 5.02
CA ILE A 12 -3.87 -6.61 5.81
C ILE A 12 -3.89 -7.70 6.89
N GLN A 13 -5.09 -8.07 7.36
CA GLN A 13 -5.33 -9.14 8.33
C GLN A 13 -5.09 -10.56 7.76
N SER A 14 -5.11 -10.71 6.44
CA SER A 14 -4.90 -11.99 5.76
C SER A 14 -3.44 -12.24 5.38
N ILE A 15 -2.58 -11.22 5.47
CA ILE A 15 -1.18 -11.30 5.05
C ILE A 15 -0.38 -12.10 6.08
N LYS A 16 0.54 -12.96 5.60
CA LYS A 16 1.58 -13.58 6.41
C LYS A 16 2.85 -12.70 6.36
N PRO A 17 3.21 -11.95 7.42
CA PRO A 17 4.26 -10.93 7.37
C PRO A 17 5.61 -11.43 6.83
N ASN A 18 5.98 -12.66 7.16
CA ASN A 18 7.27 -13.25 6.79
C ASN A 18 7.32 -13.80 5.36
N LYS A 19 6.21 -13.78 4.61
CA LYS A 19 6.12 -14.34 3.26
C LYS A 19 5.66 -13.33 2.21
N ASP A 20 5.46 -12.08 2.61
CA ASP A 20 4.85 -11.06 1.77
C ASP A 20 5.85 -9.95 1.46
N SER A 21 6.28 -9.88 0.20
CA SER A 21 7.20 -8.87 -0.29
C SER A 21 6.56 -7.48 -0.35
N SER A 22 5.24 -7.37 -0.47
CA SER A 22 4.52 -6.10 -0.47
C SER A 22 4.61 -5.44 0.92
N LEU A 23 4.51 -6.20 2.01
CA LEU A 23 4.74 -5.67 3.36
C LEU A 23 6.16 -5.11 3.53
N ALA A 24 7.18 -5.81 3.03
CA ALA A 24 8.56 -5.33 3.10
C ALA A 24 8.75 -4.00 2.34
N MET A 25 8.10 -3.85 1.18
CA MET A 25 8.12 -2.59 0.41
C MET A 25 7.45 -1.45 1.17
N LEU A 26 6.31 -1.70 1.83
CA LEU A 26 5.61 -0.70 2.64
C LEU A 26 6.45 -0.24 3.85
N LEU A 27 7.06 -1.18 4.56
CA LEU A 27 7.94 -0.86 5.70
C LEU A 27 9.12 0.01 5.27
N GLU A 28 9.72 -0.30 4.12
CA GLU A 28 10.85 0.46 3.61
C GLU A 28 10.44 1.84 3.09
N ALA A 29 9.25 1.95 2.50
CA ALA A 29 8.68 3.24 2.12
C ALA A 29 8.43 4.12 3.35
N GLN A 30 7.90 3.56 4.43
CA GLN A 30 7.73 4.25 5.71
C GLN A 30 9.09 4.69 6.29
N ARG A 31 10.11 3.82 6.25
CA ARG A 31 11.47 4.15 6.72
C ARG A 31 12.08 5.34 5.97
N ARG A 32 11.75 5.49 4.68
CA ARG A 32 12.18 6.62 3.83
C ARG A 32 11.34 7.89 4.00
N GLY A 33 10.32 7.86 4.86
CA GLY A 33 9.44 9.00 5.14
C GLY A 33 8.37 9.22 4.08
N HIS A 34 7.99 8.19 3.32
CA HIS A 34 6.86 8.27 2.39
C HIS A 34 5.53 8.08 3.14
N ARG A 35 4.47 8.67 2.61
CA ARG A 35 3.11 8.54 3.12
C ARG A 35 2.39 7.43 2.37
N LEU A 36 1.79 6.50 3.10
CA LEU A 36 1.16 5.31 2.56
C LEU A 36 -0.36 5.42 2.63
N HIS A 37 -1.01 5.09 1.52
CA HIS A 37 -2.46 4.96 1.38
C HIS A 37 -2.79 3.50 1.06
N TYR A 38 -3.47 2.83 2.00
CA TYR A 38 -3.91 1.45 1.83
C TYR A 38 -5.30 1.39 1.20
N LEU A 39 -5.45 0.57 0.18
CA LEU A 39 -6.67 0.40 -0.60
C LEU A 39 -6.97 -1.09 -0.78
N LEU A 40 -8.25 -1.43 -0.77
CA LEU A 40 -8.71 -2.79 -1.05
C LEU A 40 -8.95 -2.98 -2.56
N PRO A 41 -8.83 -4.19 -3.10
CA PRO A 41 -9.25 -4.48 -4.47
C PRO A 41 -10.70 -4.05 -4.68
N GLY A 42 -10.96 -3.34 -5.79
CA GLY A 42 -12.29 -2.80 -6.12
C GLY A 42 -12.61 -1.44 -5.47
N SER A 43 -11.71 -0.85 -4.67
CA SER A 43 -11.93 0.48 -4.09
C SER A 43 -11.53 1.64 -4.99
N LEU A 44 -11.14 1.38 -6.24
CA LEU A 44 -10.73 2.39 -7.21
C LEU A 44 -11.79 2.54 -8.29
N GLY A 45 -12.11 3.78 -8.62
CA GLY A 45 -12.97 4.16 -9.74
C GLY A 45 -12.36 5.34 -10.49
N LEU A 46 -12.73 5.50 -11.75
CA LEU A 46 -12.40 6.68 -12.53
C LEU A 46 -13.55 7.67 -12.40
N GLU A 47 -13.23 8.91 -12.06
CA GLU A 47 -14.18 10.02 -12.13
C GLU A 47 -13.87 10.82 -13.40
N GLY A 48 -14.84 10.88 -14.31
CA GLY A 48 -14.73 11.61 -15.57
C GLY A 48 -15.25 13.04 -15.42
N SER A 49 -14.56 13.98 -16.07
CA SER A 49 -14.94 15.40 -16.19
C SER A 49 -15.79 15.67 -17.42
#